data_AF-A0A0V0YNN2-F1
#
_entry.id   AF-A0A0V0YNN2-F1
#
_cell.length_a   1.000
_cell.length_b   1.000
_cell.length_c   1.000
_cell.angle_alpha   90.00
_cell.angle_beta   90.00
_cell.angle_gamma   90.00
#
_symmetry.space_group_name_H-M   'P 1'
#
loop_
_entity.id
_entity.type
_entity.pdbx_description
1 polymer ?
#
loop_
_entity_poly.entity_id
_entity_poly.type
_entity_poly.pdbx_seq_one_letter_code
_entity_poly.pdbx_strand_id
1 'polypeptide(L)'
;MSMDVDVQALKRITLPVKRIVLRNAAHYWIQFRVTNPTNLTIGFKAKSTLPKHLILYPKCGFLKPNSSLMIKLCFYRLLPSCISNRKHDRLTLLFAVKPKRTSFSTDPEFMWRGNAFPSLISRQCINVIYKQKEATDKNCETNDT
;
A
#
# COMPACT_ATOMS: atom_id res chain seq x y z
N MET A 1 -9.64 -9.44 -27.86
CA MET A 1 -8.99 -8.12 -28.01
C MET A 1 -9.01 -7.22 -26.76
N SER A 2 -10.02 -7.25 -25.89
CA SER A 2 -10.09 -6.34 -24.71
C SER A 2 -9.06 -6.64 -23.60
N MET A 3 -8.68 -7.91 -23.39
CA MET A 3 -7.89 -8.32 -22.22
C MET A 3 -6.44 -7.83 -22.28
N ASP A 4 -5.84 -7.79 -23.49
CA ASP A 4 -4.48 -7.27 -23.67
C ASP A 4 -4.38 -5.78 -23.34
N VAL A 5 -5.39 -4.99 -23.70
CA VAL A 5 -5.44 -3.56 -23.39
C VAL A 5 -5.48 -3.34 -21.88
N ASP A 6 -6.26 -4.14 -21.16
CA ASP A 6 -6.36 -4.06 -19.70
C ASP A 6 -5.04 -4.45 -19.02
N VAL A 7 -4.39 -5.52 -19.49
CA VAL A 7 -3.06 -5.93 -19.00
C VAL A 7 -2.04 -4.81 -19.19
N GLN A 8 -2.00 -4.21 -20.38
CA GLN A 8 -1.06 -3.13 -20.68
C GLN A 8 -1.36 -1.87 -19.85
N ALA A 9 -2.63 -1.52 -19.65
CA ALA A 9 -3.01 -0.39 -18.81
C ALA A 9 -2.56 -0.58 -17.35
N LEU A 10 -2.79 -1.77 -16.79
CA LEU A 10 -2.41 -2.08 -15.41
C LEU A 10 -0.89 -2.12 -15.18
N LYS A 11 -0.10 -2.52 -16.19
CA LYS A 11 1.38 -2.46 -16.12
C LYS A 11 1.91 -1.02 -16.05
N ARG A 12 1.18 -0.05 -16.62
CA ARG A 12 1.56 1.37 -16.64
C ARG A 12 1.27 2.09 -15.33
N ILE A 13 0.42 1.52 -14.46
CA ILE A 13 0.18 2.08 -13.13
C ILE A 13 1.39 1.78 -12.25
N THR A 14 2.03 2.81 -11.72
CA THR A 14 3.20 2.66 -10.87
C THR A 14 2.95 3.22 -9.48
N LEU A 15 3.28 2.43 -8.48
CA LEU A 15 3.34 2.87 -7.10
C LEU A 15 4.75 3.40 -6.80
N PRO A 16 4.92 4.69 -6.46
CA PRO A 16 6.24 5.29 -6.25
C PRO A 16 6.93 4.76 -4.99
N VAL A 17 6.16 4.34 -3.99
CA VAL A 17 6.69 3.79 -2.73
C VAL A 17 6.63 2.26 -2.79
N LYS A 18 7.77 1.60 -2.59
CA LYS A 18 7.87 0.12 -2.55
C LYS A 18 8.22 -0.44 -1.18
N ARG A 19 8.83 0.39 -0.33
CA ARG A 19 9.24 0.00 1.02
C ARG A 19 9.13 1.18 1.97
N ILE A 20 8.82 0.88 3.22
CA ILE A 20 8.88 1.81 4.34
C ILE A 20 9.86 1.23 5.35
N VAL A 21 10.83 2.03 5.78
CA VAL A 21 11.82 1.60 6.77
C VAL A 21 11.53 2.29 8.08
N LEU A 22 11.13 1.52 9.08
CA LEU A 22 10.83 1.99 10.43
C LEU A 22 12.05 1.75 11.31
N ARG A 23 12.76 2.83 11.64
CA ARG A 23 13.95 2.78 12.50
C ARG A 23 13.62 2.86 13.99
N ASN A 24 12.49 3.49 14.31
CA ASN A 24 11.99 3.64 15.68
C ASN A 24 10.52 3.25 15.69
N ALA A 25 10.00 2.88 16.86
CA ALA A 25 8.57 2.70 17.10
C ALA A 25 7.79 4.04 17.05
N ALA A 26 8.19 5.03 16.26
CA ALA A 26 7.46 6.29 16.16
C ALA A 26 6.28 6.16 15.17
N HIS A 27 5.29 7.05 15.31
CA HIS A 27 4.26 7.20 14.28
C HIS A 27 4.92 7.69 13.00
N TYR A 28 4.59 7.07 11.87
CA TYR A 28 5.16 7.40 10.57
C TYR A 28 4.05 7.77 9.60
N TRP A 29 4.22 8.89 8.90
CA TRP A 29 3.23 9.40 7.97
C TRP A 29 3.95 9.75 6.67
N ILE A 30 3.40 9.32 5.55
CA ILE A 30 3.88 9.68 4.23
C ILE A 30 2.70 9.96 3.31
N GLN A 31 2.89 10.89 2.39
CA GLN A 31 1.96 11.11 1.29
C GLN A 31 2.69 10.85 -0.02
N PHE A 32 2.02 10.17 -0.94
CA PHE A 32 2.57 9.92 -2.25
C PHE A 32 1.48 9.96 -3.31
N ARG A 33 1.88 10.38 -4.51
CA ARG A 33 0.98 10.51 -5.65
C ARG A 33 0.98 9.22 -6.46
N VAL A 34 -0.20 8.67 -6.71
CA VAL A 34 -0.39 7.57 -7.67
C VAL A 34 -0.99 8.16 -8.94
N THR A 35 -0.33 7.93 -10.07
CA THR A 35 -0.71 8.47 -11.37
C THR A 35 -1.25 7.39 -12.27
N ASN A 36 -2.35 7.69 -12.96
CA ASN A 36 -2.90 6.89 -14.03
C ASN A 36 -2.63 7.58 -15.37
N PRO A 37 -1.59 7.16 -16.12
CA PRO A 37 -1.23 7.74 -17.41
C PRO A 37 -2.03 7.12 -18.58
N THR A 38 -3.13 6.41 -18.29
CA THR A 38 -3.92 5.68 -19.29
C THR A 38 -5.25 6.36 -19.54
N ASN A 39 -5.90 6.00 -20.64
CA ASN A 39 -7.22 6.48 -21.00
C ASN A 39 -8.37 5.69 -20.32
N LEU A 40 -8.04 4.78 -19.41
CA LEU A 40 -9.02 3.95 -18.69
C LEU A 40 -9.16 4.41 -17.25
N THR A 41 -10.35 4.22 -16.68
CA THR A 41 -10.53 4.40 -15.23
C THR A 41 -10.06 3.15 -14.51
N ILE A 42 -9.17 3.30 -13.52
CA ILE A 42 -8.60 2.19 -12.75
C ILE A 42 -9.18 2.22 -11.34
N GLY A 43 -9.86 1.15 -10.94
CA GLY A 43 -10.23 0.93 -9.54
C GLY A 43 -9.00 0.52 -8.73
N PHE A 44 -8.91 1.00 -7.49
CA PHE A 44 -7.92 0.53 -6.54
C PHE A 44 -8.53 0.16 -5.19
N LYS A 45 -7.91 -0.80 -4.49
CA LYS A 45 -8.23 -1.17 -3.10
C LYS A 45 -6.98 -1.55 -2.33
N ALA A 46 -6.82 -0.94 -1.16
CA ALA A 46 -5.74 -1.25 -0.24
C ALA A 46 -6.12 -2.37 0.72
N LYS A 47 -5.17 -3.27 0.97
CA LYS A 47 -5.22 -4.31 2.00
C LYS A 47 -3.94 -4.23 2.83
N SER A 48 -4.02 -4.52 4.12
CA SER A 48 -2.89 -4.41 5.03
C SER A 48 -2.81 -5.66 5.90
N THR A 49 -1.60 -6.14 6.17
CA THR A 49 -1.37 -7.18 7.19
C THR A 49 -1.53 -6.62 8.61
N LEU A 50 -1.50 -5.29 8.75
CA LEU A 50 -1.66 -4.55 10.01
C LEU A 50 -2.81 -3.54 9.89
N PRO A 51 -4.08 -3.98 9.74
CA PRO A 51 -5.19 -3.08 9.40
C PRO A 51 -5.46 -1.97 10.42
N LYS A 52 -5.03 -2.14 11.68
CA LYS A 52 -5.14 -1.12 12.74
C LYS A 52 -3.95 -0.16 12.81
N HIS A 53 -2.81 -0.53 12.25
CA HIS A 53 -1.57 0.25 12.38
C HIS A 53 -1.09 0.82 11.05
N LEU A 54 -1.13 0.05 9.98
CA LEU A 54 -0.74 0.46 8.64
C LEU A 54 -2.01 0.75 7.81
N ILE A 55 -2.41 2.02 7.85
CA ILE A 55 -3.65 2.52 7.25
C ILE A 55 -3.31 3.38 6.03
N LEU A 56 -4.06 3.18 4.96
CA LEU A 56 -3.96 3.99 3.75
C LEU A 56 -5.29 4.71 3.51
N TYR A 57 -5.21 5.99 3.16
CA TYR A 57 -6.36 6.82 2.87
C TYR A 57 -6.17 7.56 1.52
N PRO A 58 -7.16 7.49 0.61
CA PRO A 58 -8.37 6.66 0.68
C PRO A 58 -8.08 5.16 0.56
N LYS A 59 -8.84 4.29 1.26
CA LYS A 59 -8.64 2.83 1.23
C LYS A 59 -9.04 2.18 -0.10
N CYS A 60 -10.00 2.78 -0.78
CA CYS A 60 -10.59 2.30 -2.02
C CYS A 60 -11.01 3.50 -2.85
N GLY A 61 -11.04 3.36 -4.17
CA GLY A 61 -11.47 4.45 -5.05
C GLY A 61 -11.20 4.18 -6.52
N PHE A 62 -11.36 5.23 -7.32
CA PHE A 62 -11.08 5.23 -8.75
C PHE A 62 -10.04 6.28 -9.11
N LEU A 63 -9.04 5.86 -9.88
CA LEU A 63 -8.12 6.75 -10.60
C LEU A 63 -8.71 7.04 -11.97
N LYS A 64 -9.09 8.31 -12.21
CA LYS A 64 -9.62 8.73 -13.49
C LYS A 64 -8.54 8.66 -14.58
N PRO A 65 -8.93 8.61 -15.87
CA PRO A 65 -7.98 8.68 -16.97
C PRO A 65 -7.10 9.92 -16.88
N ASN A 66 -5.80 9.76 -17.19
CA ASN A 66 -4.82 10.85 -17.23
C ASN A 66 -4.80 11.74 -15.96
N SER A 67 -5.11 11.14 -14.81
CA SER A 67 -5.20 11.84 -13.54
C SER A 67 -4.25 11.25 -12.51
N SER A 68 -4.13 11.96 -11.38
CA SER A 68 -3.40 11.45 -10.23
C SER A 68 -4.21 11.62 -8.96
N LEU A 69 -3.91 10.79 -7.96
CA LEU A 69 -4.54 10.83 -6.65
C LEU A 69 -3.45 10.88 -5.59
N MET A 70 -3.62 11.78 -4.62
CA MET A 70 -2.77 11.81 -3.43
C MET A 70 -3.25 10.73 -2.45
N ILE A 71 -2.34 9.84 -2.07
CA ILE A 71 -2.58 8.81 -1.08
C ILE A 71 -1.79 9.14 0.16
N LYS A 72 -2.44 9.07 1.31
CA LYS A 72 -1.83 9.20 2.63
C LYS A 72 -1.67 7.81 3.24
N LEU A 73 -0.48 7.51 3.73
CA LEU A 73 -0.19 6.30 4.46
C LEU A 73 0.24 6.68 5.88
N CYS A 74 -0.44 6.06 6.84
CA CYS A 74 -0.23 6.26 8.26
C CYS A 74 0.20 4.92 8.84
N PHE A 75 1.32 4.93 9.55
CA PHE A 75 1.76 3.82 10.38
C PHE A 75 1.72 4.26 11.83
N TYR A 76 0.77 3.74 12.59
CA TYR A 76 0.70 3.93 14.04
C TYR A 76 1.75 3.08 14.73
N ARG A 77 2.38 3.67 15.75
CA ARG A 77 3.37 3.01 16.59
C ARG A 77 2.93 1.61 17.00
N LEU A 78 3.86 0.66 16.89
CA LEU A 78 3.77 -0.65 17.52
C LEU A 78 4.57 -0.65 18.82
N LEU A 79 4.15 -1.44 19.80
CA LEU A 79 4.97 -1.69 20.97
C LEU A 79 6.26 -2.42 20.54
N PRO A 80 7.42 -2.13 21.18
CA PRO A 80 8.68 -2.79 20.84
C PRO A 80 8.62 -4.33 20.85
N SER A 81 7.91 -4.90 21.83
CA SER A 81 7.67 -6.35 21.95
C SER A 81 6.93 -6.95 20.75
N CYS A 82 6.15 -6.16 20.03
CA CYS A 82 5.42 -6.61 18.86
C CYS A 82 6.24 -6.57 17.57
N ILE A 83 7.47 -6.02 17.57
CA ILE A 83 8.29 -5.80 16.36
C ILE A 83 9.28 -6.95 16.14
N SER A 84 9.81 -7.55 17.22
CA SER A 84 10.94 -8.50 17.17
C SER A 84 10.75 -9.69 16.22
N ASN A 85 9.51 -10.17 16.06
CA ASN A 85 9.19 -11.32 15.22
C ASN A 85 8.49 -10.97 13.90
N ARG A 86 8.35 -9.69 13.56
CA ARG A 86 7.64 -9.24 12.34
C ARG A 86 8.61 -9.10 11.16
N LYS A 87 8.39 -9.90 10.11
CA LYS A 87 9.24 -9.90 8.90
C LYS A 87 8.49 -9.72 7.58
N HIS A 88 7.16 -9.85 7.61
CA HIS A 88 6.33 -9.94 6.39
C HIS A 88 5.19 -8.92 6.35
N ASP A 89 5.29 -7.86 7.14
CA ASP A 89 4.27 -6.82 7.12
C ASP A 89 4.30 -6.02 5.84
N ARG A 90 3.13 -5.83 5.27
CA ARG A 90 2.97 -5.13 3.99
C ARG A 90 1.60 -4.50 3.87
N LEU A 91 1.58 -3.47 3.03
CA LEU A 91 0.37 -2.95 2.45
C LEU A 91 0.32 -3.33 0.97
N THR A 92 -0.78 -3.92 0.52
CA THR A 92 -1.01 -4.31 -0.86
C THR A 92 -2.07 -3.40 -1.48
N LEU A 93 -1.71 -2.69 -2.55
CA LEU A 93 -2.66 -2.03 -3.43
C LEU A 93 -3.01 -2.97 -4.59
N LEU A 94 -4.30 -3.24 -4.71
CA LEU A 94 -4.90 -3.95 -5.83
C LEU A 94 -5.35 -2.92 -6.86
N PHE A 95 -5.09 -3.16 -8.13
CA PHE A 95 -5.53 -2.34 -9.25
C PHE A 95 -6.27 -3.20 -10.27
N ALA A 96 -7.37 -2.68 -10.80
CA ALA A 96 -8.14 -3.33 -11.85
C ALA A 96 -8.84 -2.29 -12.73
N VAL A 97 -9.07 -2.60 -14.00
CA VAL A 97 -9.81 -1.71 -14.90
C VAL A 97 -11.28 -1.67 -14.48
N LYS A 98 -11.85 -0.47 -14.34
CA LYS A 98 -13.27 -0.29 -14.00
C LYS A 98 -14.13 -0.80 -15.16
N PRO A 99 -15.08 -1.73 -14.93
CA PRO A 99 -16.04 -2.15 -15.95
C PRO A 99 -16.85 -0.96 -16.50
N LYS A 100 -17.00 -0.90 -17.83
CA LYS A 100 -17.74 0.17 -18.53
C LYS A 100 -19.25 0.15 -18.25
N ARG A 101 -19.82 -1.04 -18.02
CA ARG A 101 -21.27 -1.28 -17.96
C ARG A 101 -21.91 -1.08 -16.58
N THR A 102 -21.13 -0.71 -15.56
CA THR A 102 -21.64 -0.62 -14.19
C THR A 102 -21.43 0.80 -13.65
N SER A 103 -22.51 1.41 -13.19
CA SER A 103 -22.50 2.69 -12.48
C SER A 103 -21.97 2.47 -11.05
N PHE A 104 -20.66 2.31 -10.91
CA PHE A 104 -19.99 2.33 -9.59
C PHE A 104 -19.91 3.74 -8.98
N SER A 105 -20.81 4.66 -9.37
CA SER A 105 -20.73 6.08 -9.00
C SER A 105 -20.89 6.31 -7.50
N THR A 106 -21.52 5.39 -6.77
CA THR A 106 -21.92 5.61 -5.38
C THR A 106 -21.01 4.92 -4.35
N ASP A 107 -20.43 3.75 -4.68
CA ASP A 107 -19.50 3.05 -3.80
C ASP A 107 -18.40 2.30 -4.58
N PRO A 108 -17.14 2.78 -4.54
CA PRO A 108 -16.00 2.08 -5.14
C PRO A 108 -15.75 0.68 -4.58
N GLU A 109 -16.21 0.37 -3.35
CA GLU A 109 -16.04 -0.96 -2.78
C GLU A 109 -16.84 -2.05 -3.51
N PHE A 110 -17.95 -1.69 -4.16
CA PHE A 110 -18.81 -2.66 -4.86
C PHE A 110 -18.07 -3.42 -5.96
N MET A 111 -17.12 -2.77 -6.63
CA MET A 111 -16.23 -3.41 -7.62
C MET A 111 -15.43 -4.58 -7.03
N TRP A 112 -15.23 -4.62 -5.72
CA TRP A 112 -14.37 -5.61 -5.07
C TRP A 112 -15.14 -6.72 -4.36
N ARG A 113 -16.39 -6.99 -4.77
CA ARG A 113 -17.29 -7.99 -4.15
C ARG A 113 -18.09 -8.77 -5.21
N GLY A 114 -18.46 -10.01 -4.86
CA GLY A 114 -19.40 -10.84 -5.64
C GLY A 114 -19.06 -10.95 -7.12
N ASN A 115 -20.10 -10.91 -7.97
CA ASN A 115 -19.98 -11.03 -9.42
C ASN A 115 -19.34 -9.81 -10.10
N ALA A 116 -19.18 -8.69 -9.38
CA ALA A 116 -18.49 -7.50 -9.87
C ALA A 116 -16.97 -7.58 -9.66
N PHE A 117 -16.48 -8.62 -8.96
CA PHE A 117 -15.07 -8.78 -8.65
C PHE A 117 -14.22 -8.88 -9.93
N PRO A 118 -13.10 -8.14 -10.05
CA PRO A 118 -12.35 -8.12 -11.30
C PRO A 118 -11.61 -9.44 -11.51
N SER A 119 -11.70 -9.99 -12.72
CA SER A 119 -10.96 -11.20 -13.11
C SER A 119 -9.46 -10.97 -13.26
N LEU A 120 -9.06 -9.75 -13.66
CA LEU A 120 -7.67 -9.34 -13.81
C LEU A 120 -7.31 -8.27 -12.77
N ILE A 121 -6.31 -8.56 -11.94
CA ILE A 121 -5.87 -7.67 -10.86
C ILE A 121 -4.34 -7.55 -10.89
N SER A 122 -3.84 -6.33 -10.96
CA SER A 122 -2.43 -6.02 -10.70
C SER A 122 -2.25 -5.76 -9.21
N ARG A 123 -1.23 -6.39 -8.61
CA ARG A 123 -0.92 -6.29 -7.18
C ARG A 123 0.41 -5.58 -7.00
N GLN A 124 0.42 -4.51 -6.21
CA GLN A 124 1.66 -3.82 -5.84
C GLN A 124 1.75 -3.72 -4.32
N CYS A 125 2.91 -4.09 -3.78
CA CYS A 125 3.14 -4.13 -2.34
C CYS A 125 4.08 -3.00 -1.89
N ILE A 126 3.77 -2.44 -0.73
CA ILE A 126 4.68 -1.64 0.08
C ILE A 126 5.11 -2.51 1.26
N ASN A 127 6.36 -2.92 1.28
CA ASN A 127 6.89 -3.74 2.36
C ASN A 127 7.31 -2.88 3.54
N VAL A 128 7.02 -3.33 4.76
CA VAL A 128 7.49 -2.70 5.99
C VAL A 128 8.77 -3.38 6.44
N ILE A 129 9.83 -2.60 6.62
CA ILE A 129 11.13 -3.07 7.09
C ILE A 129 11.38 -2.46 8.46
N TYR A 130 11.52 -3.31 9.47
CA TYR A 130 11.84 -2.90 10.83
C TYR A 130 13.36 -2.92 10.99
N LYS A 131 13.96 -1.76 11.26
CA LYS A 131 15.36 -1.66 11.69
C LYS A 131 15.35 -1.48 13.20
N GLN A 132 15.82 -2.48 13.93
CA GLN A 132 16.10 -2.30 15.35
C GLN A 132 17.37 -1.46 15.49
N LYS A 133 17.43 -0.62 16.52
CA LYS A 133 18.70 -0.03 16.94
C LYS A 133 19.56 -1.20 17.38
N GLU A 134 20.70 -1.41 16.73
CA GLU A 134 21.74 -2.25 17.31
C GLU A 134 21.99 -1.69 18.71
N ALA A 135 21.87 -2.55 19.73
CA ALA A 135 22.39 -2.20 21.03
C ALA A 135 23.87 -1.95 20.81
N THR A 136 24.28 -0.69 20.81
CA THR A 136 25.70 -0.36 20.97
C THR A 136 26.08 -1.02 22.29
N ASP A 137 26.79 -2.14 22.22
CA ASP A 137 27.45 -2.74 23.37
C ASP A 137 28.31 -1.65 23.97
N LYS A 138 27.80 -1.04 25.05
CA LYS A 138 28.66 -0.30 25.97
C LYS A 138 29.44 -1.36 26.73
N ASN A 139 30.45 -1.92 26.09
CA ASN A 139 31.68 -2.27 26.78
C ASN A 139 32.24 -0.96 27.34
N CYS A 140 31.76 -0.56 28.51
CA CYS A 140 32.61 0.15 29.45
C CYS A 140 33.24 -0.94 30.31
N GLU A 141 34.33 -1.50 29.79
CA GLU A 141 35.40 -1.97 30.64
C GLU A 141 35.89 -0.82 31.53
N THR A 142 36.54 -1.20 32.63
CA THR A 142 37.29 -0.41 33.64
C THR A 142 36.45 0.30 34.72
N ASN A 143 36.63 0.06 36.03
CA ASN A 143 37.78 -0.50 36.75
C ASN A 143 37.39 -1.30 38.01
N ASP A 144 38.07 -2.43 38.20
CA ASP A 144 38.54 -2.88 39.51
C ASP A 144 39.50 -1.81 40.08
N THR A 145 39.23 -1.31 41.28
CA THR A 145 40.12 -1.22 42.47
C THR A 145 39.44 -0.34 43.52
#